data_AF-A0A847H3Y8-F1
#
_entry.id   AF-A0A847H3Y8-F1
#
_cell.length_a   1.000
_cell.length_b   1.000
_cell.length_c   1.000
_cell.angle_alpha   90.00
_cell.angle_beta   90.00
_cell.angle_gamma   90.00
#
_symmetry.space_group_name_H-M   'P 1'
#
loop_
_entity.id
_entity.type
_entity.pdbx_description
1 polymer ?
#
loop_
_entity_poly.entity_id
_entity_poly.type
_entity_poly.pdbx_seq_one_letter_code
_entity_poly.pdbx_strand_id
1 'polypeptide(L)'
;LPAQKRRRYMEELGLSEHDTTVLTDTVEMARFFDKTIELTTNAKAAANWIIGDISAYLKENKINLEDTKLTPEALAEMIDMVDKGTITNAIAKKLVINLFEKGGSARKMVEEQGLSVISNENEILDIVKKVIAANPGEVDKYKAGKTQVIGFFVGQVMKETRGKADPAIVNKLFKDELEK
;
A
#
# COMPACT_ATOMS: atom_id res chain seq x y z
N LEU A 1 -3.58 -28.85 -12.86
CA LEU A 1 -2.10 -29.01 -12.70
C LEU A 1 -1.42 -27.63 -12.67
N PRO A 2 -0.23 -27.47 -12.05
CA PRO A 2 0.48 -26.19 -11.95
C PRO A 2 0.68 -25.50 -13.31
N ALA A 3 1.03 -26.24 -14.36
CA ALA A 3 1.20 -25.69 -15.72
C ALA A 3 -0.09 -25.07 -16.30
N GLN A 4 -1.27 -25.64 -16.03
CA GLN A 4 -2.54 -25.07 -16.48
C GLN A 4 -2.89 -23.79 -15.71
N LYS A 5 -2.62 -23.73 -14.41
CA LYS A 5 -2.81 -22.51 -13.61
C LYS A 5 -1.89 -21.39 -14.08
N ARG A 6 -0.62 -21.71 -14.35
CA ARG A 6 0.34 -20.74 -14.89
C ARG A 6 -0.14 -20.14 -16.20
N ARG A 7 -0.60 -21.00 -17.12
CA ARG A 7 -1.18 -20.53 -18.39
C ARG A 7 -2.38 -19.61 -18.15
N ARG A 8 -3.30 -19.98 -17.25
CA ARG A 8 -4.45 -19.14 -16.87
C ARG A 8 -4.01 -17.76 -16.35
N TYR A 9 -3.03 -17.71 -15.45
CA TYR A 9 -2.53 -16.44 -14.89
C TYR A 9 -1.91 -15.54 -15.95
N MET A 10 -1.20 -16.11 -16.92
CA MET A 10 -0.61 -15.34 -18.00
C MET A 10 -1.65 -14.88 -19.03
N GLU A 11 -2.55 -15.76 -19.46
CA GLU A 11 -3.52 -15.50 -20.53
C GLU A 11 -4.70 -14.65 -20.05
N GLU A 12 -5.26 -14.93 -18.87
CA GLU A 12 -6.47 -14.27 -18.38
C GLU A 12 -6.17 -13.05 -17.50
N LEU A 13 -5.06 -13.07 -16.74
CA LEU A 13 -4.70 -11.99 -15.81
C LEU A 13 -3.54 -11.13 -16.31
N GLY A 14 -2.92 -11.49 -17.44
CA GLY A 14 -1.82 -10.74 -18.04
C GLY A 14 -0.56 -10.70 -17.19
N LEU A 15 -0.37 -11.68 -16.30
CA LEU A 15 0.80 -11.75 -15.42
C LEU A 15 2.04 -12.23 -16.19
N SER A 16 3.21 -11.74 -15.80
CA SER A 16 4.46 -12.21 -16.40
C SER A 16 4.76 -13.66 -16.03
N GLU A 17 5.63 -14.33 -16.78
CA GLU A 17 6.10 -15.67 -16.44
C GLU A 17 6.79 -15.70 -15.06
N HIS A 18 7.53 -14.64 -14.74
CA HIS A 18 8.18 -14.48 -13.44
C HIS A 18 7.15 -14.42 -12.30
N ASP A 19 6.18 -13.51 -12.40
CA ASP A 19 5.12 -13.34 -11.41
C ASP A 19 4.32 -14.63 -11.20
N THR A 20 4.00 -15.28 -12.32
CA THR A 20 3.28 -16.55 -12.36
C THR A 20 4.06 -17.67 -11.68
N THR A 21 5.38 -17.69 -11.83
CA THR A 21 6.25 -18.66 -11.15
C THR A 21 6.21 -18.46 -9.64
N VAL A 22 6.32 -17.21 -9.16
CA VAL A 22 6.24 -16.90 -7.73
C VAL A 22 4.88 -17.28 -7.14
N LEU A 23 3.78 -16.94 -7.84
CA LEU A 23 2.43 -17.28 -7.38
C LEU A 23 2.11 -18.78 -7.38
N THR A 24 2.89 -19.57 -8.14
CA THR A 24 2.72 -21.03 -8.23
C THR A 24 3.86 -21.83 -7.61
N ASP A 25 4.69 -21.16 -6.81
CA ASP A 25 5.84 -21.78 -6.12
C ASP A 25 5.38 -22.89 -5.16
N THR A 26 4.29 -22.63 -4.42
CA THR A 26 3.64 -23.62 -3.55
C THR A 26 2.15 -23.76 -3.89
N VAL A 27 1.55 -24.89 -3.52
CA VAL A 27 0.11 -25.15 -3.75
C VAL A 27 -0.74 -24.21 -2.90
N GLU A 28 -0.25 -23.90 -1.70
CA GLU A 28 -0.83 -23.04 -0.69
C GLU A 28 -0.88 -21.60 -1.21
N MET A 29 0.23 -21.10 -1.76
CA MET A 29 0.30 -19.77 -2.36
C MET A 29 -0.66 -19.65 -3.57
N ALA A 30 -0.65 -20.64 -4.46
CA ALA A 30 -1.53 -20.63 -5.63
C ALA A 30 -3.02 -20.69 -5.24
N ARG A 31 -3.35 -21.47 -4.20
CA ARG A 31 -4.72 -21.54 -3.66
C ARG A 31 -5.12 -20.24 -2.98
N PHE A 32 -4.21 -19.62 -2.24
CA PHE A 32 -4.44 -18.34 -1.57
C PHE A 32 -4.69 -17.22 -2.59
N PHE A 33 -3.88 -17.14 -3.64
CA PHE A 33 -4.09 -16.19 -4.72
C PHE A 33 -5.42 -16.41 -5.44
N ASP A 34 -5.73 -17.65 -5.84
CA ASP A 34 -7.01 -17.99 -6.49
C ASP A 34 -8.22 -17.55 -5.65
N LYS A 35 -8.22 -17.84 -4.34
CA LYS A 35 -9.29 -17.40 -3.44
C LYS A 35 -9.33 -15.88 -3.30
N THR A 36 -8.19 -15.22 -3.28
CA THR A 36 -8.14 -13.75 -3.15
C THR A 36 -8.78 -13.09 -4.37
N ILE A 37 -8.46 -13.54 -5.59
CA ILE A 37 -8.99 -12.95 -6.83
C ILE A 37 -10.47 -13.29 -7.09
N GLU A 38 -11.03 -14.29 -6.41
CA GLU A 38 -12.48 -14.51 -6.36
C GLU A 38 -13.20 -13.46 -5.49
N LEU A 39 -12.48 -12.81 -4.57
CA LEU A 39 -13.02 -11.87 -3.58
C LEU A 39 -12.67 -10.40 -3.87
N THR A 40 -11.79 -10.13 -4.83
CA THR A 40 -11.44 -8.77 -5.27
C THR A 40 -11.60 -8.62 -6.77
N THR A 41 -11.98 -7.42 -7.21
CA THR A 41 -12.00 -7.06 -8.64
C THR A 41 -10.62 -6.71 -9.19
N ASN A 42 -9.61 -6.56 -8.32
CA ASN A 42 -8.27 -6.14 -8.70
C ASN A 42 -7.24 -7.28 -8.54
N ALA A 43 -7.34 -8.27 -9.42
CA ALA A 43 -6.45 -9.43 -9.43
C ALA A 43 -4.96 -9.06 -9.55
N LYS A 44 -4.66 -7.97 -10.28
CA LYS A 44 -3.28 -7.47 -10.42
C LYS A 44 -2.74 -6.92 -9.10
N ALA A 45 -3.54 -6.18 -8.33
CA ALA A 45 -3.13 -5.75 -7.00
C ALA A 45 -2.89 -6.95 -6.06
N ALA A 46 -3.75 -7.96 -6.10
CA ALA A 46 -3.55 -9.19 -5.33
C ALA A 46 -2.22 -9.87 -5.68
N ALA A 47 -1.91 -10.02 -6.97
CA ALA A 47 -0.63 -10.55 -7.43
C ALA A 47 0.55 -9.71 -6.89
N ASN A 48 0.49 -8.39 -7.02
CA ASN A 48 1.55 -7.49 -6.57
C ASN A 48 1.79 -7.58 -5.04
N TRP A 49 0.73 -7.63 -4.23
CA TRP A 49 0.85 -7.78 -2.78
C TRP A 49 1.48 -9.12 -2.40
N ILE A 50 1.08 -10.20 -3.08
CA ILE A 50 1.60 -11.54 -2.81
C ILE A 50 3.07 -11.65 -3.19
N ILE A 51 3.44 -11.21 -4.39
CA ILE A 51 4.81 -11.28 -4.93
C ILE A 51 5.74 -10.31 -4.21
N GLY A 52 5.23 -9.14 -3.84
CA GLY A 52 5.99 -8.09 -3.17
C GLY A 52 6.00 -8.27 -1.65
N ASP A 53 5.17 -7.47 -0.97
CA ASP A 53 5.22 -7.31 0.49
C ASP A 53 5.00 -8.64 1.25
N ILE A 54 4.11 -9.52 0.79
CA ILE A 54 3.86 -10.81 1.47
C ILE A 54 5.07 -11.74 1.32
N SER A 55 5.56 -11.98 0.10
CA SER A 55 6.72 -12.85 -0.11
C SER A 55 7.98 -12.32 0.57
N ALA A 56 8.17 -10.98 0.61
CA ALA A 56 9.26 -10.36 1.35
C ALA A 56 9.16 -10.65 2.85
N TYR A 57 7.99 -10.46 3.46
CA TYR A 57 7.76 -10.73 4.87
C TYR A 57 8.01 -12.20 5.23
N LEU A 58 7.49 -13.13 4.45
CA LEU A 58 7.68 -14.57 4.67
C LEU A 58 9.17 -14.95 4.63
N LYS A 59 9.89 -14.43 3.62
CA LYS A 59 11.33 -14.66 3.46
C LYS A 59 12.16 -14.07 4.59
N GLU A 60 11.88 -12.85 5.01
CA GLU A 60 12.58 -12.16 6.10
C GLU A 60 12.41 -12.89 7.44
N ASN A 61 11.20 -13.37 7.71
CA ASN A 61 10.87 -14.09 8.94
C ASN A 61 11.16 -15.60 8.87
N LYS A 62 11.53 -16.13 7.70
CA LYS A 62 11.78 -17.56 7.45
C LYS A 62 10.60 -18.45 7.83
N ILE A 63 9.40 -18.00 7.48
CA ILE A 63 8.14 -18.70 7.73
C ILE A 63 7.37 -18.91 6.43
N ASN A 64 6.42 -19.83 6.43
CA ASN A 64 5.51 -20.06 5.31
C ASN A 64 4.21 -19.27 5.50
N LEU A 65 3.42 -19.14 4.42
CA LEU A 65 2.13 -18.46 4.47
C LEU A 65 1.18 -19.08 5.51
N GLU A 66 1.24 -20.41 5.66
CA GLU A 66 0.44 -21.18 6.62
C GLU A 66 0.80 -20.90 8.09
N ASP A 67 2.00 -20.39 8.34
CA ASP A 67 2.43 -19.99 9.69
C ASP A 67 1.88 -18.60 10.08
N THR A 68 1.22 -17.92 9.13
CA THR A 68 0.59 -16.61 9.35
C THR A 68 -0.92 -16.76 9.54
N LYS A 69 -1.55 -15.73 10.10
CA LYS A 69 -3.01 -15.63 10.22
C LYS A 69 -3.67 -14.86 9.08
N LEU A 70 -2.91 -14.50 8.03
CA LEU A 70 -3.44 -13.79 6.89
C LEU A 70 -4.41 -14.69 6.12
N THR A 71 -5.59 -14.17 5.78
CA THR A 71 -6.59 -14.88 4.98
C THR A 71 -6.83 -14.18 3.64
N PRO A 72 -7.33 -14.89 2.61
CA PRO A 72 -7.71 -14.28 1.33
C PRO A 72 -8.73 -13.16 1.49
N GLU A 73 -9.71 -13.32 2.39
CA GLU A 73 -10.75 -12.34 2.69
C GLU A 73 -10.13 -11.05 3.25
N ALA A 74 -9.21 -11.17 4.20
CA ALA A 74 -8.54 -10.02 4.81
C ALA A 74 -7.69 -9.25 3.79
N LEU A 75 -6.99 -9.97 2.91
CA LEU A 75 -6.22 -9.35 1.83
C LEU A 75 -7.14 -8.65 0.81
N ALA A 76 -8.23 -9.29 0.40
CA ALA A 76 -9.18 -8.71 -0.53
C ALA A 76 -9.87 -7.46 0.05
N GLU A 77 -10.26 -7.48 1.32
CA GLU A 77 -10.79 -6.30 2.04
C GLU A 77 -9.78 -5.15 2.05
N MET A 78 -8.50 -5.44 2.32
CA MET A 78 -7.45 -4.44 2.31
C MET A 78 -7.27 -3.82 0.92
N ILE A 79 -7.25 -4.64 -0.14
CA ILE A 79 -7.14 -4.18 -1.52
C ILE A 79 -8.32 -3.27 -1.88
N ASP A 80 -9.54 -3.68 -1.58
CA ASP A 80 -10.75 -2.88 -1.83
C ASP A 80 -10.70 -1.50 -1.13
N MET A 81 -10.20 -1.45 0.11
CA MET A 81 -10.03 -0.18 0.84
C MET A 81 -8.95 0.72 0.23
N VAL A 82 -7.87 0.15 -0.30
CA VAL A 82 -6.84 0.92 -1.04
C VAL A 82 -7.41 1.45 -2.34
N ASP A 83 -8.09 0.61 -3.12
CA ASP A 83 -8.66 0.98 -4.42
C ASP A 83 -9.74 2.06 -4.28
N LYS A 84 -10.52 2.03 -3.20
CA LYS A 84 -11.51 3.07 -2.85
C LYS A 84 -10.90 4.34 -2.24
N GLY A 85 -9.59 4.38 -2.01
CA GLY A 85 -8.92 5.49 -1.33
C GLY A 85 -9.32 5.64 0.15
N THR A 86 -9.91 4.60 0.75
CA THR A 86 -10.28 4.59 2.18
C THR A 86 -9.04 4.58 3.06
N ILE A 87 -7.98 3.86 2.65
CA ILE A 87 -6.66 3.89 3.28
C ILE A 87 -5.59 4.15 2.22
N THR A 88 -4.46 4.72 2.63
CA THR A 88 -3.30 4.85 1.74
C THR A 88 -2.56 3.52 1.62
N ASN A 89 -1.75 3.37 0.57
CA ASN A 89 -0.83 2.24 0.43
C ASN A 89 0.15 2.15 1.64
N ALA A 90 0.60 3.29 2.17
CA ALA A 90 1.47 3.32 3.35
C ALA A 90 0.79 2.74 4.60
N ILE A 91 -0.53 2.95 4.75
CA ILE A 91 -1.32 2.32 5.82
C ILE A 91 -1.50 0.83 5.53
N ALA A 92 -1.84 0.45 4.29
CA ALA A 92 -2.01 -0.94 3.89
C ALA A 92 -0.76 -1.79 4.18
N LYS A 93 0.44 -1.27 3.92
CA LYS A 93 1.72 -1.95 4.24
C LYS A 93 1.92 -2.20 5.73
N LYS A 94 1.39 -1.34 6.61
CA LYS A 94 1.40 -1.58 8.06
C LYS A 94 0.28 -2.54 8.47
N LEU A 95 -0.87 -2.42 7.82
CA LEU A 95 -2.04 -3.24 8.10
C LEU A 95 -1.79 -4.71 7.76
N VAL A 96 -1.16 -5.01 6.62
CA VAL A 96 -0.85 -6.39 6.23
C VAL A 96 0.03 -7.11 7.26
N ILE A 97 0.95 -6.38 7.91
CA ILE A 97 1.78 -6.92 9.00
C ILE A 97 0.91 -7.34 10.18
N ASN A 98 -0.02 -6.48 10.61
CA ASN A 98 -0.98 -6.83 11.65
C ASN A 98 -1.85 -8.03 11.25
N LEU A 99 -2.22 -8.16 9.97
CA LEU A 99 -3.01 -9.28 9.47
C LEU A 99 -2.23 -10.60 9.51
N PHE A 100 -0.92 -10.60 9.27
CA PHE A 100 -0.10 -11.80 9.45
C PHE A 100 -0.11 -12.29 10.91
N GLU A 101 0.02 -11.38 11.87
CA GLU A 101 0.20 -11.72 13.29
C GLU A 101 -1.12 -12.00 14.02
N LYS A 102 -2.15 -11.22 13.71
CA LYS A 102 -3.43 -11.20 14.43
C LYS A 102 -4.55 -11.86 13.64
N GLY A 103 -4.49 -11.82 12.31
CA GLY A 103 -5.60 -12.25 11.44
C GLY A 103 -6.85 -11.38 11.61
N GLY A 104 -7.97 -11.85 11.08
CA GLY A 104 -9.26 -11.15 11.19
C GLY A 104 -9.52 -10.19 10.02
N SER A 105 -10.44 -9.25 10.22
CA SER A 105 -10.90 -8.33 9.17
C SER A 105 -10.01 -7.09 9.08
N ALA A 106 -9.55 -6.79 7.86
CA ALA A 106 -8.81 -5.57 7.57
C ALA A 106 -9.68 -4.34 7.81
N ARG A 107 -10.96 -4.40 7.43
CA ARG A 107 -11.90 -3.29 7.61
C ARG A 107 -12.09 -2.94 9.09
N LYS A 108 -12.33 -3.94 9.94
CA LYS A 108 -12.47 -3.71 11.40
C LYS A 108 -11.23 -3.07 12.01
N MET A 109 -10.05 -3.55 11.64
CA MET A 109 -8.80 -2.96 12.15
C MET A 109 -8.62 -1.49 11.74
N VAL A 110 -9.02 -1.13 10.52
CA VAL A 110 -8.98 0.27 10.05
C VAL A 110 -9.95 1.15 10.83
N GLU A 111 -11.17 0.67 11.07
CA GLU A 111 -12.19 1.37 11.84
C GLU A 111 -11.76 1.56 13.31
N GLU A 112 -11.33 0.49 13.98
CA GLU A 112 -10.91 0.50 15.39
C GLU A 112 -9.69 1.40 15.63
N GLN A 113 -8.77 1.47 14.67
CA GLN A 113 -7.54 2.26 14.78
C GLN A 113 -7.68 3.66 14.17
N GLY A 114 -8.84 4.02 13.59
CA GLY A 114 -9.08 5.31 12.97
C GLY A 114 -8.09 5.64 11.83
N LEU A 115 -7.75 4.64 11.02
CA LEU A 115 -6.70 4.73 10.00
C LEU A 115 -7.16 5.29 8.65
N SER A 116 -8.42 5.66 8.49
CA SER A 116 -8.95 6.16 7.22
C SER A 116 -8.23 7.43 6.73
N VAL A 117 -8.15 7.60 5.41
CA VAL A 117 -7.54 8.78 4.78
C VAL A 117 -8.21 10.06 5.28
N ILE A 118 -7.40 11.08 5.55
CA ILE A 118 -7.89 12.43 5.87
C ILE A 118 -8.43 13.03 4.57
N SER A 119 -9.74 13.25 4.51
CA SER A 119 -10.42 13.82 3.34
C SER A 119 -10.45 15.35 3.33
N ASN A 120 -10.22 16.00 4.47
CA ASN A 120 -10.25 17.45 4.57
C ASN A 120 -8.92 18.06 4.10
N GLU A 121 -8.92 18.63 2.88
CA GLU A 121 -7.74 19.28 2.31
C GLU A 121 -7.22 20.45 3.18
N ASN A 122 -8.08 21.15 3.91
CA ASN A 122 -7.63 22.26 4.78
C ASN A 122 -6.79 21.75 5.96
N GLU A 123 -7.13 20.60 6.52
CA GLU A 123 -6.34 19.97 7.59
C GLU A 123 -4.95 19.58 7.08
N ILE A 124 -4.89 19.04 5.85
CA ILE A 124 -3.61 18.70 5.20
C ILE A 124 -2.81 19.97 4.90
N LEU A 125 -3.48 21.05 4.43
CA LEU A 125 -2.84 22.32 4.12
C LEU A 125 -2.19 22.96 5.35
N ASP A 126 -2.85 22.91 6.51
CA ASP A 126 -2.28 23.45 7.75
C ASP A 126 -1.01 22.70 8.15
N ILE A 127 -0.99 21.37 7.97
CA ILE A 127 0.20 20.53 8.21
C ILE A 127 1.30 20.85 7.18
N VAL A 128 0.94 21.03 5.91
CA VAL A 128 1.88 21.42 4.84
C VAL A 128 2.56 22.75 5.17
N LYS A 129 1.79 23.78 5.56
CA LYS A 129 2.32 25.09 5.96
C LYS A 129 3.26 24.98 7.16
N LYS A 130 2.87 24.20 8.18
CA LYS A 130 3.71 23.93 9.36
C LYS A 130 5.05 23.27 8.95
N VAL A 131 5.00 22.28 8.06
CA VAL A 131 6.19 21.57 7.57
C VAL A 131 7.10 22.49 6.74
N ILE A 132 6.53 23.35 5.88
CA ILE A 132 7.29 24.36 5.12
C ILE A 132 8.01 25.31 6.08
N ALA A 133 7.27 25.88 7.04
CA ALA A 133 7.82 26.83 8.02
C ALA A 133 8.93 26.22 8.90
N ALA A 134 8.84 24.93 9.21
CA ALA A 134 9.83 24.22 10.01
C ALA A 134 11.13 23.88 9.24
N ASN A 135 11.14 23.98 7.90
CA ASN A 135 12.26 23.54 7.06
C ASN A 135 12.69 24.60 6.02
N PRO A 136 13.07 25.81 6.44
CA PRO A 136 13.38 26.92 5.53
C PRO A 136 14.52 26.59 4.54
N GLY A 137 15.55 25.85 4.97
CA GLY A 137 16.66 25.47 4.08
C GLY A 137 16.27 24.55 2.92
N GLU A 138 15.23 23.71 3.10
CA GLU A 138 14.71 22.89 2.01
C GLU A 138 13.82 23.71 1.06
N VAL A 139 13.15 24.76 1.57
CA VAL A 139 12.40 25.72 0.75
C VAL A 139 13.35 26.50 -0.16
N ASP A 140 14.49 26.96 0.36
CA ASP A 140 15.49 27.67 -0.44
C ASP A 140 16.05 26.79 -1.56
N LYS A 141 16.30 25.50 -1.27
CA LYS A 141 16.72 24.51 -2.28
C LYS A 141 15.66 24.33 -3.36
N TYR A 142 14.38 24.26 -2.99
CA TYR A 142 13.28 24.18 -3.95
C TYR A 142 13.26 25.39 -4.88
N LYS A 143 13.31 26.61 -4.29
CA LYS A 143 13.34 27.88 -5.04
C LYS A 143 14.58 28.04 -5.93
N ALA A 144 15.69 27.42 -5.56
CA ALA A 144 16.90 27.31 -6.38
C ALA A 144 16.80 26.25 -7.51
N GLY A 145 15.62 25.66 -7.72
CA GLY A 145 15.35 24.71 -8.81
C GLY A 145 15.57 23.23 -8.45
N LYS A 146 15.93 22.89 -7.21
CA LYS A 146 16.08 21.49 -6.77
C LYS A 146 14.73 20.88 -6.42
N THR A 147 13.90 20.60 -7.42
CA THR A 147 12.54 20.06 -7.23
C THR A 147 12.48 18.70 -6.52
N GLN A 148 13.58 17.95 -6.48
CA GLN A 148 13.69 16.67 -5.77
C GLN A 148 13.42 16.78 -4.26
N VAL A 149 13.57 17.97 -3.66
CA VAL A 149 13.27 18.18 -2.23
C VAL A 149 11.78 18.00 -1.90
N ILE A 150 10.89 18.01 -2.89
CA ILE A 150 9.46 17.68 -2.69
C ILE A 150 9.30 16.33 -2.00
N GLY A 151 10.10 15.33 -2.34
CA GLY A 151 10.01 14.00 -1.72
C GLY A 151 10.26 14.04 -0.21
N PHE A 152 11.16 14.90 0.24
CA PHE A 152 11.40 15.13 1.68
C PHE A 152 10.17 15.72 2.36
N PHE A 153 9.57 16.75 1.77
CA PHE A 153 8.40 17.41 2.34
C PHE A 153 7.17 16.51 2.40
N VAL A 154 6.91 15.76 1.33
CA VAL A 154 5.87 14.72 1.31
C VAL A 154 6.12 13.73 2.45
N GLY A 155 7.37 13.26 2.62
CA GLY A 155 7.75 12.38 3.72
C GLY A 155 7.45 12.96 5.12
N GLN A 156 7.72 14.26 5.34
CA GLN A 156 7.43 14.93 6.62
C GLN A 156 5.93 15.02 6.88
N VAL A 157 5.12 15.41 5.89
CA VAL A 157 3.65 15.48 6.04
C VAL A 157 3.07 14.08 6.26
N MET A 158 3.56 13.07 5.55
CA MET A 158 3.16 11.67 5.77
C MET A 158 3.50 11.20 7.19
N LYS A 159 4.61 11.65 7.77
CA LYS A 159 4.98 11.34 9.16
C LYS A 159 4.03 12.01 10.15
N GLU A 160 3.77 13.31 10.01
CA GLU A 160 2.86 14.07 10.89
C GLU A 160 1.43 13.50 10.85
N THR A 161 0.96 13.12 9.65
CA THR A 161 -0.38 12.53 9.45
C THR A 161 -0.44 11.02 9.72
N ARG A 162 0.68 10.41 10.15
CA ARG A 162 0.85 8.97 10.36
C ARG A 162 0.51 8.10 9.13
N GLY A 163 0.64 8.69 7.94
CA GLY A 163 0.36 8.08 6.65
C GLY A 163 -1.09 8.19 6.20
N LYS A 164 -1.92 8.95 6.92
CA LYS A 164 -3.35 9.14 6.61
C LYS A 164 -3.61 10.18 5.52
N ALA A 165 -2.66 11.03 5.17
CA ALA A 165 -2.86 11.95 4.04
C ALA A 165 -2.58 11.26 2.70
N ASP A 166 -3.32 11.63 1.66
CA ASP A 166 -3.04 11.19 0.29
C ASP A 166 -1.76 11.89 -0.23
N PRO A 167 -0.71 11.15 -0.62
CA PRO A 167 0.52 11.73 -1.17
C PRO A 167 0.29 12.64 -2.39
N ALA A 168 -0.70 12.36 -3.23
CA ALA A 168 -1.01 13.17 -4.39
C ALA A 168 -1.56 14.55 -3.98
N ILE A 169 -2.46 14.58 -3.00
CA ILE A 169 -3.02 15.82 -2.44
C ILE A 169 -1.91 16.60 -1.72
N VAL A 170 -1.09 15.93 -0.91
CA VAL A 170 0.04 16.57 -0.21
C VAL A 170 1.01 17.23 -1.20
N ASN A 171 1.39 16.52 -2.26
CA ASN A 171 2.30 17.04 -3.28
C ASN A 171 1.71 18.26 -4.00
N LYS A 172 0.42 18.21 -4.35
CA LYS A 172 -0.31 19.34 -4.94
C LYS A 172 -0.29 20.56 -4.02
N LEU A 173 -0.76 20.42 -2.77
CA LEU A 173 -0.83 21.52 -1.81
C LEU A 173 0.55 22.13 -1.51
N PHE A 174 1.58 21.28 -1.48
CA PHE A 174 2.94 21.74 -1.26
C PHE A 174 3.46 22.62 -2.41
N LYS A 175 3.24 22.20 -3.66
CA LYS A 175 3.59 23.00 -4.85
C LYS A 175 2.82 24.30 -4.87
N ASP A 176 1.51 24.24 -4.65
CA ASP A 176 0.63 25.40 -4.61
C ASP A 176 1.08 26.42 -3.54
N GLU A 177 1.62 25.96 -2.40
CA GLU A 177 2.09 26.86 -1.33
C GLU A 177 3.47 27.47 -1.62
N LEU A 178 4.36 26.77 -2.33
CA LEU A 178 5.70 27.26 -2.66
C LEU A 178 5.77 28.11 -3.93
N GLU A 179 4.78 27.99 -4.82
CA GLU A 179 4.69 28.73 -6.08
C GLU A 179 3.82 29.99 -5.99
N LYS A 180 3.27 30.28 -4.81
CA LYS A 180 2.68 31.58 -4.46
C LYS A 180 3.75 32.66 -4.30
#